data_AF-A0A1S2PKX5-F1
#
_entry.id   AF-A0A1S2PKX5-F1
#
_cell.length_a   1.000
_cell.length_b   1.000
_cell.length_c   1.000
_cell.angle_alpha   90.00
_cell.angle_beta   90.00
_cell.angle_gamma   90.00
#
_symmetry.space_group_name_H-M   'P 1'
#
loop_
_entity.id
_entity.type
_entity.pdbx_description
1 polymer ?
#
loop_
_entity_poly.entity_id
_entity_poly.type
_entity_poly.pdbx_seq_one_letter_code
_entity_poly.pdbx_strand_id
1 'polypeptide(L)'
;MATLEPFLVLAEAVSEGRISPSEFSLVCLPLYKGYGGPYPTVEQYQAATDLFYVAHDYDSAGIGMPDLLSDGQVRLKAADIARRMHVLLQ
;
A
#
# COMPACT_ATOMS: atom_id res chain seq x y z
N MET A 1 -8.39 17.19 5.15
CA MET A 1 -7.06 16.57 5.30
C MET A 1 -7.17 15.12 4.85
N ALA A 2 -6.14 14.61 4.19
CA ALA A 2 -6.03 13.18 3.89
C ALA A 2 -5.86 12.39 5.19
N THR A 3 -6.47 11.22 5.30
CA THR A 3 -6.34 10.31 6.44
C THR A 3 -5.58 9.05 6.01
N LEU A 4 -4.78 8.47 6.90
CA LEU A 4 -3.93 7.30 6.60
C LEU A 4 -4.71 5.98 6.73
N GLU A 5 -5.85 6.03 7.41
CA GLU A 5 -6.70 4.91 7.79
C GLU A 5 -7.14 4.04 6.60
N PRO A 6 -7.55 4.58 5.43
CA PRO A 6 -7.89 3.72 4.29
C PRO A 6 -6.70 2.93 3.75
N PHE A 7 -5.49 3.50 3.81
CA PHE A 7 -4.26 2.81 3.40
C PHE A 7 -3.87 1.74 4.42
N LEU A 8 -4.04 2.02 5.71
CA LEU A 8 -3.81 1.04 6.77
C LEU A 8 -4.73 -0.17 6.60
N VAL A 9 -6.04 0.05 6.44
CA VAL A 9 -7.02 -1.03 6.23
C VAL A 9 -6.65 -1.90 5.02
N LEU A 10 -6.20 -1.26 3.94
CA LEU A 10 -5.81 -1.95 2.72
C LEU A 10 -4.51 -2.77 2.90
N ALA A 11 -3.52 -2.21 3.60
CA ALA A 11 -2.26 -2.89 3.93
C ALA A 11 -2.48 -4.10 4.84
N GLU A 12 -3.35 -3.98 5.84
CA GLU A 12 -3.74 -5.10 6.70
C GLU A 12 -4.49 -6.18 5.91
N ALA A 13 -5.44 -5.78 5.05
CA ALA A 13 -6.22 -6.73 4.26
C ALA A 13 -5.34 -7.62 3.37
N VAL A 14 -4.34 -7.05 2.70
CA VAL A 14 -3.45 -7.83 1.84
C VAL A 14 -2.44 -8.65 2.66
N SER A 15 -1.89 -8.11 3.74
CA SER A 15 -0.90 -8.81 4.57
C SER A 15 -1.50 -10.02 5.30
N GLU A 16 -2.73 -9.91 5.78
CA GLU A 16 -3.48 -10.99 6.42
C GLU A 16 -4.07 -11.98 5.40
N GLY A 17 -3.98 -11.68 4.10
CA GLY A 17 -4.52 -12.51 3.04
C GLY A 17 -6.04 -12.47 2.91
N ARG A 18 -6.70 -11.44 3.47
CA ARG A 18 -8.13 -11.18 3.23
C ARG A 18 -8.40 -10.77 1.79
N ILE A 19 -7.42 -10.14 1.13
CA ILE A 19 -7.40 -9.90 -0.31
C ILE A 19 -6.09 -10.41 -0.91
N SER A 20 -6.12 -10.76 -2.19
CA SER A 20 -4.91 -11.12 -2.94
C SER A 20 -4.06 -9.88 -3.27
N PRO A 21 -2.74 -10.05 -3.49
CA PRO A 21 -1.88 -8.98 -4.02
C PRO A 21 -2.37 -8.34 -5.32
N SER A 22 -3.04 -9.13 -6.18
CA SER A 22 -3.69 -8.63 -7.40
C SER A 22 -4.91 -7.73 -7.11
N GLU A 23 -5.79 -8.14 -6.20
CA GLU A 23 -6.92 -7.27 -5.79
C GLU A 23 -6.42 -6.01 -5.08
N PHE A 24 -5.37 -6.15 -4.28
CA PHE A 24 -4.69 -5.04 -3.62
C PHE A 24 -4.18 -4.00 -4.64
N SER A 25 -3.47 -4.42 -5.69
CA SER A 25 -2.91 -3.47 -6.67
C SER A 25 -4.01 -2.69 -7.41
N LEU A 26 -5.10 -3.37 -7.79
CA LEU A 26 -6.26 -2.78 -8.45
C LEU A 26 -6.96 -1.71 -7.59
N VAL A 27 -6.96 -1.86 -6.26
CA VAL A 27 -7.61 -0.93 -5.33
C VAL A 27 -6.66 0.18 -4.87
N CYS A 28 -5.38 -0.13 -4.64
CA CYS A 28 -4.42 0.81 -4.06
C CYS A 28 -4.06 1.95 -5.03
N LEU A 29 -3.91 1.66 -6.33
CA LEU A 29 -3.49 2.67 -7.32
C LEU A 29 -4.55 3.77 -7.51
N PRO A 30 -5.85 3.47 -7.69
CA PRO A 30 -6.89 4.50 -7.76
C PRO A 30 -7.07 5.23 -6.43
N LEU A 31 -6.98 4.52 -5.29
CA LEU A 31 -7.11 5.14 -3.96
C LEU A 31 -6.05 6.23 -3.74
N TYR A 32 -4.80 5.94 -4.07
CA TYR A 32 -3.70 6.89 -3.94
C TYR A 32 -3.85 8.10 -4.89
N LYS A 33 -4.25 7.87 -6.15
CA LYS A 33 -4.46 8.94 -7.15
C LYS A 33 -5.69 9.81 -6.87
N GLY A 34 -6.75 9.23 -6.31
CA GLY A 34 -8.00 9.92 -5.97
C GLY A 34 -7.92 10.74 -4.68
N TYR A 35 -6.81 10.69 -3.95
CA TYR A 35 -6.66 11.36 -2.68
C TYR A 35 -6.43 12.86 -2.86
N GLY A 36 -7.51 13.65 -2.68
CA GLY A 36 -7.56 15.08 -3.03
C GLY A 36 -7.11 16.08 -1.96
N GLY A 37 -6.33 15.67 -0.95
CA GLY A 37 -5.91 16.58 0.12
C GLY A 37 -4.51 16.31 0.66
N PRO A 38 -3.84 17.31 1.28
CA PRO A 38 -2.53 17.11 1.88
C PRO A 38 -2.61 16.19 3.10
N TYR A 39 -1.56 15.38 3.30
CA TYR A 39 -1.39 14.60 4.51
C TYR A 39 -1.03 15.50 5.71
N PRO A 40 -1.43 15.13 6.93
CA PRO A 40 -1.11 15.85 8.15
C PRO A 40 0.40 15.98 8.40
N THR A 41 1.17 14.95 8.05
CA THR A 41 2.63 14.92 8.20
C THR A 41 3.31 14.28 6.98
N VAL A 42 4.62 14.52 6.85
CA VAL A 42 5.45 13.93 5.79
C VAL A 42 5.54 12.41 5.95
N GLU A 43 5.60 11.91 7.18
CA GLU A 43 5.70 10.48 7.49
C GLU A 43 4.44 9.73 7.06
N GLN A 44 3.26 10.34 7.24
CA GLN A 44 2.00 9.76 6.78
C GLN A 44 1.93 9.72 5.24
N TYR A 45 2.36 10.80 4.58
CA TYR A 45 2.50 10.83 3.13
C TYR A 45 3.45 9.72 2.63
N GLN A 46 4.63 9.59 3.25
CA GLN A 46 5.60 8.55 2.89
C GLN A 46 5.05 7.14 3.11
N ALA A 47 4.30 6.90 4.20
CA ALA A 47 3.67 5.59 4.44
C ALA A 47 2.65 5.22 3.36
N ALA A 48 1.78 6.15 2.98
CA ALA A 48 0.84 5.92 1.88
C ALA A 48 1.57 5.74 0.52
N THR A 49 2.63 6.52 0.29
CA THR A 49 3.45 6.44 -0.93
C THR A 49 4.17 5.09 -1.05
N ASP A 50 4.75 4.60 0.05
CA ASP A 50 5.41 3.29 0.08
C ASP A 50 4.42 2.17 -0.25
N LEU A 51 3.20 2.25 0.28
CA LEU A 51 2.15 1.27 -0.03
C LEU A 51 1.76 1.31 -1.51
N PHE A 52 1.68 2.52 -2.09
CA PHE A 52 1.46 2.70 -3.52
C PHE A 52 2.56 2.05 -4.37
N TYR A 53 3.84 2.23 -4.00
CA TYR A 53 4.93 1.59 -4.74
C TYR A 53 4.88 0.06 -4.66
N VAL A 54 4.50 -0.51 -3.51
CA VAL A 54 4.27 -1.96 -3.41
C VAL A 54 3.20 -2.43 -4.39
N ALA A 55 2.09 -1.70 -4.51
CA ALA A 55 1.02 -2.01 -5.45
C ALA A 55 1.45 -1.86 -6.92
N HIS A 56 2.16 -0.77 -7.23
CA HIS A 56 2.66 -0.48 -8.57
C HIS A 56 3.69 -1.51 -9.06
N ASP A 57 4.63 -1.88 -8.18
CA ASP A 57 5.67 -2.84 -8.49
C ASP A 57 5.07 -4.24 -8.70
N TYR A 58 4.07 -4.62 -7.92
CA TYR A 58 3.34 -5.86 -8.16
C TYR A 58 2.60 -5.89 -9.51
N ASP A 59 1.83 -4.83 -9.82
CA ASP A 59 1.09 -4.73 -11.09
C ASP A 59 2.02 -4.78 -12.31
N SER A 60 3.16 -4.10 -12.19
CA SER A 60 4.19 -4.08 -13.22
C SER A 60 4.88 -5.45 -13.41
N ALA A 61 4.76 -6.40 -12.47
CA ALA A 61 5.27 -7.76 -12.66
C ALA A 61 4.54 -8.48 -13.80
N GLY A 62 3.27 -8.11 -14.04
CA GLY A 62 2.45 -8.65 -15.11
C GLY A 62 2.89 -8.24 -16.53
N ILE A 63 3.76 -7.25 -16.68
CA ILE A 63 4.30 -6.79 -17.98
C ILE A 63 5.69 -7.36 -18.30
N GLY A 64 6.14 -8.39 -17.58
CA GLY A 64 7.39 -9.11 -17.89
C GLY A 64 8.66 -8.42 -17.41
N MET A 65 8.56 -7.56 -16.40
CA MET A 65 9.71 -6.92 -15.75
C MET A 65 10.26 -7.86 -14.65
N PRO A 66 11.51 -8.36 -14.79
CA PRO A 66 12.02 -9.51 -14.03
C PRO A 66 12.36 -9.25 -12.55
N ASP A 67 12.30 -8.00 -12.08
CA ASP A 67 12.74 -7.60 -10.72
C ASP A 67 11.58 -7.21 -9.79
N LEU A 68 10.37 -7.68 -10.08
CA LEU A 68 9.17 -7.19 -9.40
C LEU A 68 8.59 -8.16 -8.37
N LEU A 69 7.81 -7.60 -7.43
CA LEU A 69 7.44 -8.25 -6.19
C LEU A 69 6.56 -9.50 -6.42
N SER A 70 6.94 -10.61 -5.78
CA SER A 70 6.08 -11.79 -5.64
C SER A 70 4.94 -11.54 -4.64
N ASP A 71 3.90 -12.36 -4.70
CA ASP A 71 2.78 -12.34 -3.74
C ASP A 71 3.25 -12.32 -2.27
N GLY A 72 4.25 -13.15 -1.94
CA GLY A 72 4.82 -13.20 -0.59
C GLY A 72 5.53 -11.91 -0.19
N GLN A 73 6.28 -11.30 -1.12
CA GLN A 73 6.95 -10.03 -0.87
C GLN A 73 5.96 -8.86 -0.68
N VAL A 74 4.84 -8.85 -1.42
CA VAL A 74 3.78 -7.86 -1.22
C VAL A 74 3.20 -7.96 0.19
N ARG A 75 2.84 -9.17 0.62
CA ARG A 75 2.27 -9.40 1.96
C ARG A 75 3.21 -8.96 3.07
N LEU A 76 4.49 -9.33 2.98
CA LEU A 76 5.51 -8.94 3.96
C LEU A 76 5.69 -7.42 4.02
N LYS A 77 5.87 -6.75 2.87
CA LYS A 77 6.03 -5.30 2.81
C LYS A 77 4.80 -4.56 3.31
N ALA A 78 3.60 -5.02 2.95
CA ALA A 78 2.35 -4.45 3.43
C ALA A 78 2.21 -4.58 4.97
N ALA A 79 2.61 -5.72 5.55
CA ALA A 79 2.60 -5.90 7.01
C ALA A 79 3.55 -4.92 7.73
N ASP A 80 4.73 -4.69 7.17
CA ASP A 80 5.70 -3.74 7.70
C ASP A 80 5.19 -2.30 7.65
N ILE A 81 4.58 -1.93 6.52
CA ILE A 81 3.99 -0.60 6.32
C ILE A 81 2.78 -0.41 7.25
N ALA A 82 1.92 -1.42 7.40
CA ALA A 82 0.76 -1.37 8.31
C ALA A 82 1.20 -1.12 9.76
N ARG A 83 2.25 -1.80 10.25
CA ARG A 83 2.83 -1.52 11.57
C ARG A 83 3.31 -0.08 11.69
N ARG A 84 3.96 0.47 10.67
CA ARG A 84 4.41 1.87 10.67
C ARG A 84 3.23 2.83 10.70
N MET A 85 2.17 2.56 9.94
CA MET A 85 0.95 3.38 9.91
C MET A 85 0.24 3.39 11.26
N HIS A 86 0.17 2.25 11.97
CA HIS A 86 -0.36 2.19 13.34
C HIS A 86 0.36 3.13 14.29
N VAL A 87 1.69 3.15 14.25
CA VAL A 87 2.51 4.04 15.10
C VAL A 87 2.26 5.51 14.77
N LEU A 88 2.03 5.85 13.50
CA LEU A 88 1.77 7.22 13.04
C LEU A 88 0.34 7.73 13.35
N LEU A 89 -0.57 6.83 13.73
CA LEU A 89 -1.96 7.13 14.07
C LEU A 89 -2.21 7.18 15.59
N GLN A 90 -1.22 6.82 16.40
CA GLN A 90 -1.23 6.95 17.86
C GLN A 90 -0.80 8.37 18.29
#